data_AF-A0A6C0E5K8-F1
#
_entry.id   AF-A0A6C0E5K8-F1
#
_cell.length_a   1.000
_cell.length_b   1.000
_cell.length_c   1.000
_cell.angle_alpha   90.00
_cell.angle_beta   90.00
_cell.angle_gamma   90.00
#
_symmetry.space_group_name_H-M   'P 1'
#
loop_
_entity.id
_entity.type
_entity.pdbx_description
1 polymer ?
#
loop_
_entity_poly.entity_id
_entity_poly.type
_entity_poly.pdbx_seq_one_letter_code
_entity_poly.pdbx_strand_id
1 'polypeptide(L)'
;MFNINNNHRVYINTNTEHNPRIVIRLNDKVILSDSYNVNNPKVIIKLKLYNNLNFITYLSEYGRVAVLEWLKNSGLPLKYDEYALYSASQKGHVAVLEWWKNSRLPLKYSEHTLNVASENGQVAVLEWWKNSELPLKYSQWALYLASAGGHINVLEWWKNSGLELKYNGDVLYWASRFGHINVLEWWKNSGLPLKYTIDAMNWGSSNGHVAVLEWWKNSGLHLKYDENVIKYCCIEALEWWEKSGLLLE
;
A
#
# COMPACT_ATOMS: atom_id res chain seq x y z
N MET A 1 5.18 22.29 1.23
CA MET A 1 4.68 23.66 1.44
C MET A 1 5.89 24.52 1.75
N PHE A 2 6.10 25.64 1.05
CA PHE A 2 7.16 26.60 1.38
C PHE A 2 6.55 27.99 1.55
N ASN A 3 6.91 28.72 2.60
CA ASN A 3 6.53 30.12 2.77
C ASN A 3 7.54 31.00 2.02
N ILE A 4 7.06 31.81 1.07
CA ILE A 4 7.89 32.88 0.48
C ILE A 4 7.90 34.09 1.44
N ASN A 5 6.78 34.32 2.15
CA ASN A 5 6.62 35.27 3.26
C ASN A 5 5.29 34.98 4.00
N ASN A 6 4.91 35.80 5.00
CA ASN A 6 3.70 35.61 5.81
C ASN A 6 2.39 35.52 5.01
N ASN A 7 2.37 36.02 3.77
CA ASN A 7 1.17 36.11 2.96
C ASN A 7 1.19 35.15 1.74
N HIS A 8 2.32 34.52 1.43
CA HIS A 8 2.52 33.72 0.22
C HIS A 8 2.97 32.30 0.51
N ARG A 9 2.12 31.33 0.16
CA ARG A 9 2.42 29.89 0.28
C ARG A 9 2.63 29.26 -1.08
N VAL A 10 3.73 28.50 -1.22
CA VAL A 10 4.03 27.64 -2.35
C VAL A 10 3.57 26.21 -2.04
N TYR A 11 2.66 25.73 -2.86
CA TYR A 11 2.24 24.33 -2.88
C TYR A 11 2.90 23.65 -4.06
N ILE A 12 3.49 22.49 -3.79
CA ILE A 12 3.89 21.55 -4.84
C ILE A 12 2.80 20.50 -4.82
N ASN A 13 1.92 20.54 -5.81
CA ASN A 13 0.93 19.48 -5.98
C ASN A 13 1.63 18.31 -6.69
N THR A 14 2.06 17.31 -5.93
CA THR A 14 2.70 16.09 -6.46
C THR A 14 1.71 15.06 -7.03
N ASN A 15 0.40 15.34 -7.00
CA ASN A 15 -0.63 14.42 -7.52
C ASN A 15 -0.68 14.38 -9.06
N THR A 16 0.10 15.23 -9.75
CA THR A 16 0.25 15.16 -11.20
C THR A 16 1.57 14.47 -11.52
N GLU A 17 1.50 13.23 -12.02
CA GLU A 17 2.60 12.25 -12.17
C GLU A 17 3.86 12.75 -12.90
N HIS A 18 3.79 13.89 -13.58
CA HIS A 18 4.87 14.38 -14.45
C HIS A 18 5.31 15.83 -14.23
N ASN A 19 4.47 16.71 -13.68
CA ASN A 19 4.79 18.13 -13.57
C ASN A 19 4.08 18.74 -12.37
N PRO A 20 4.64 18.62 -11.15
CA PRO A 20 3.96 19.14 -10.00
C PRO A 20 3.75 20.63 -10.17
N ARG A 21 2.50 21.01 -9.95
CA ARG A 21 2.05 22.37 -10.15
C ARG A 21 2.50 23.19 -8.96
N ILE A 22 3.29 24.22 -9.22
CA ILE A 22 3.63 25.24 -8.23
C ILE A 22 2.44 26.18 -8.16
N VAL A 23 1.87 26.31 -6.97
CA VAL A 23 0.74 27.20 -6.71
C VAL A 23 1.21 28.23 -5.69
N ILE A 24 1.17 29.51 -6.05
CA ILE A 24 1.34 30.64 -5.13
C ILE A 24 -0.05 31.11 -4.73
N ARG A 25 -0.33 31.08 -3.42
CA ARG A 25 -1.56 31.61 -2.85
C ARG A 25 -1.32 32.87 -2.04
N LEU A 26 -2.25 33.81 -2.12
CA LEU A 26 -2.37 34.99 -1.26
C LEU A 26 -3.74 34.96 -0.59
N ASN A 27 -3.80 34.94 0.74
CA ASN A 27 -5.05 34.81 1.51
C ASN A 27 -5.95 33.66 0.99
N ASP A 28 -5.34 32.48 0.83
CA ASP A 28 -5.94 31.25 0.28
C ASP A 28 -6.46 31.30 -1.17
N LYS A 29 -6.34 32.44 -1.86
CA LYS A 29 -6.61 32.55 -3.31
C LYS A 29 -5.38 32.23 -4.13
N VAL A 30 -5.52 31.41 -5.16
CA VAL A 30 -4.45 31.14 -6.13
C VAL A 30 -4.23 32.39 -6.99
N ILE A 31 -3.01 32.94 -6.96
CA ILE A 31 -2.65 34.14 -7.74
C ILE A 31 -1.65 33.85 -8.86
N LEU A 32 -0.85 32.80 -8.72
CA LEU A 32 0.00 32.29 -9.78
C LEU A 32 0.03 30.77 -9.69
N SER A 33 -0.09 30.10 -10.82
CA SER A 33 0.10 28.67 -10.83
C SER A 33 0.62 28.15 -12.16
N ASP A 34 1.75 27.46 -12.11
CA ASP A 34 2.45 26.95 -13.29
C ASP A 34 3.07 25.58 -13.01
N SER A 35 3.25 24.80 -14.07
CA SER A 35 3.76 23.43 -14.03
C SER A 35 5.25 23.42 -14.31
N TYR A 36 6.03 22.80 -13.42
CA TYR A 36 7.48 22.73 -13.55
C TYR A 36 7.96 21.29 -13.65
N ASN A 37 8.94 21.05 -14.52
CA ASN A 37 9.68 19.79 -14.52
C ASN A 37 10.62 19.77 -13.30
N VAL A 38 10.20 19.08 -12.25
CA VAL A 38 10.96 18.97 -10.99
C VAL A 38 12.17 18.05 -11.06
N ASN A 39 12.37 17.34 -12.17
CA ASN A 39 13.60 16.57 -12.39
C ASN A 39 14.74 17.47 -12.86
N ASN A 40 14.47 18.74 -13.23
CA ASN A 40 15.48 19.67 -13.72
C ASN A 40 16.33 20.25 -12.58
N PRO A 41 17.66 20.05 -12.58
CA PRO A 41 18.58 20.61 -11.58
C PRO A 41 18.40 22.11 -11.30
N LYS A 42 18.15 22.92 -12.34
CA LYS A 42 17.94 24.38 -12.19
C LYS A 42 16.68 24.68 -11.37
N VAL A 43 15.62 23.91 -11.59
CA VAL A 43 14.35 24.04 -10.86
C VAL A 43 14.55 23.59 -9.40
N ILE A 44 15.23 22.46 -9.19
CA ILE A 44 15.53 21.90 -7.87
C ILE A 44 16.30 22.91 -7.00
N ILE A 45 17.35 23.52 -7.55
CA ILE A 45 18.18 24.52 -6.85
C ILE A 45 17.39 25.79 -6.59
N LYS A 46 16.75 26.35 -7.62
CA LYS A 46 16.02 27.63 -7.53
C LYS A 46 14.90 27.58 -6.48
N LEU A 47 14.24 26.44 -6.34
CA LEU A 47 13.13 26.23 -5.41
C LEU A 47 13.54 25.53 -4.11
N LYS A 48 14.83 25.20 -3.94
CA LYS A 48 15.37 24.50 -2.78
C LYS A 48 14.64 23.19 -2.44
N LEU A 49 14.23 22.43 -3.47
CA LEU A 49 13.44 21.20 -3.29
C LEU A 49 14.18 20.12 -2.49
N TYR A 50 15.51 20.12 -2.56
CA TYR A 50 16.39 19.21 -1.82
C TYR A 50 16.22 19.26 -0.29
N ASN A 51 15.70 20.36 0.28
CA ASN A 51 15.47 20.52 1.71
C ASN A 51 14.06 20.08 2.17
N ASN A 52 13.31 19.37 1.32
CA ASN A 52 11.97 18.90 1.60
C ASN A 52 11.92 17.38 1.60
N LEU A 53 11.50 16.79 2.72
CA LEU A 53 11.33 15.34 2.90
C LEU A 53 10.51 14.72 1.76
N ASN A 54 9.41 15.38 1.39
CA ASN A 54 8.49 14.89 0.38
C ASN A 54 9.12 14.84 -1.02
N PHE A 55 10.19 15.61 -1.28
CA PHE A 55 10.82 15.59 -2.59
C PHE A 55 11.59 14.29 -2.81
N ILE A 56 12.36 13.83 -1.82
CA ILE A 56 13.07 12.55 -1.92
C ILE A 56 12.10 11.37 -1.95
N THR A 57 11.02 11.45 -1.17
CA THR A 57 9.90 10.49 -1.23
C THR A 57 9.31 10.45 -2.64
N TYR A 58 9.00 11.60 -3.23
CA TYR A 58 8.51 11.69 -4.62
C TYR A 58 9.50 11.08 -5.63
N LEU A 59 10.80 11.40 -5.53
CA LEU A 59 11.79 10.82 -6.44
C LEU A 59 11.83 9.28 -6.32
N SER A 60 11.62 8.76 -5.11
CA SER A 60 11.58 7.32 -4.87
C SER A 60 10.29 6.67 -5.35
N GLU A 61 9.15 7.34 -5.15
CA GLU A 61 7.82 6.93 -5.61
C GLU A 61 7.71 6.87 -7.14
N TYR A 62 8.42 7.75 -7.86
CA TYR A 62 8.35 7.87 -9.32
C TYR A 62 9.61 7.34 -10.02
N GLY A 63 10.47 6.58 -9.34
CA GLY A 63 11.57 5.89 -10.00
C GLY A 63 12.68 6.80 -10.53
N ARG A 64 12.87 8.00 -9.96
CA ARG A 64 13.76 9.05 -10.49
C ARG A 64 15.23 8.87 -10.07
N VAL A 65 15.81 7.71 -10.36
CA VAL A 65 17.19 7.34 -9.99
C VAL A 65 18.23 8.37 -10.45
N ALA A 66 18.12 8.88 -11.68
CA ALA A 66 19.07 9.87 -12.21
C ALA A 66 19.09 11.18 -11.39
N VAL A 67 17.93 11.60 -10.87
CA VAL A 67 17.82 12.82 -10.05
C VAL A 67 18.33 12.56 -8.64
N LEU A 68 18.07 11.38 -8.08
CA LEU A 68 18.63 10.94 -6.80
C LEU A 68 20.16 10.91 -6.85
N GLU A 69 20.74 10.34 -7.90
CA GLU A 69 22.20 10.31 -8.11
C GLU A 69 22.77 11.72 -8.28
N TRP A 70 22.11 12.58 -9.06
CA TRP A 70 22.53 13.97 -9.21
C TRP A 70 22.52 14.72 -7.87
N LEU A 71 21.45 14.58 -7.08
CA LEU A 71 21.35 15.21 -5.75
C LEU A 71 22.43 14.73 -4.78
N LYS A 72 22.74 13.43 -4.80
CA LYS A 72 23.83 12.86 -4.00
C LYS A 72 25.18 13.47 -4.37
N ASN A 73 25.43 13.68 -5.67
CA ASN A 73 26.70 14.23 -6.17
C ASN A 73 26.78 15.76 -6.15
N SER A 74 25.68 16.48 -5.88
CA SER A 74 25.67 17.94 -5.89
C SER A 74 26.23 18.58 -4.62
N GLY A 75 26.53 17.81 -3.58
CA GLY A 75 26.96 18.32 -2.27
C GLY A 75 25.86 19.07 -1.50
N LEU A 76 24.59 18.96 -1.93
CA LEU A 76 23.45 19.57 -1.25
C LEU A 76 23.00 18.71 -0.07
N PRO A 77 22.46 19.30 1.00
CA PRO A 77 21.93 18.51 2.10
C PRO A 77 20.73 17.68 1.64
N LEU A 78 20.79 16.36 1.87
CA LEU A 78 19.72 15.42 1.57
C LEU A 78 18.85 15.19 2.80
N LYS A 79 17.62 15.70 2.78
CA LYS A 79 16.64 15.47 3.85
C LYS A 79 15.64 14.40 3.43
N TYR A 80 15.66 13.25 4.10
CA TYR A 80 14.77 12.11 3.85
C TYR A 80 14.51 11.29 5.13
N ASP A 81 13.43 10.52 5.11
CA ASP A 81 12.98 9.60 6.16
C ASP A 81 12.64 8.22 5.57
N GLU A 82 11.92 7.38 6.32
CA GLU A 82 11.58 6.03 5.88
C GLU A 82 10.64 5.98 4.66
N TYR A 83 9.93 7.09 4.36
CA TYR A 83 8.98 7.11 3.25
C TYR A 83 9.65 6.99 1.88
N ALA A 84 10.96 7.24 1.78
CA ALA A 84 11.71 7.04 0.55
C ALA A 84 11.72 5.55 0.13
N LEU A 85 12.13 4.64 1.01
CA LEU A 85 12.14 3.20 0.70
C LEU A 85 10.72 2.61 0.71
N TYR A 86 9.84 3.12 1.58
CA TYR A 86 8.43 2.75 1.58
C TYR A 86 7.78 3.01 0.21
N SER A 87 7.92 4.21 -0.35
CA SER A 87 7.25 4.58 -1.61
C SER A 87 7.85 3.84 -2.80
N ALA A 88 9.16 3.63 -2.81
CA ALA A 88 9.81 2.77 -3.80
C ALA A 88 9.28 1.33 -3.74
N SER A 89 9.08 0.80 -2.52
CA SER A 89 8.55 -0.55 -2.32
C SER A 89 7.07 -0.66 -2.70
N GLN A 90 6.26 0.35 -2.40
CA GLN A 90 4.86 0.45 -2.78
C GLN A 90 4.68 0.46 -4.32
N LYS A 91 5.52 1.21 -5.03
CA LYS A 91 5.40 1.44 -6.48
C LYS A 91 6.19 0.45 -7.34
N GLY A 92 6.86 -0.53 -6.72
CA GLY A 92 7.57 -1.58 -7.47
C GLY A 92 8.94 -1.15 -8.01
N HIS A 93 9.55 -0.08 -7.48
CA HIS A 93 10.77 0.51 -8.02
C HIS A 93 12.04 -0.13 -7.47
N VAL A 94 12.32 -1.36 -7.91
CA VAL A 94 13.54 -2.11 -7.56
C VAL A 94 14.83 -1.33 -7.86
N ALA A 95 14.89 -0.60 -8.99
CA ALA A 95 16.06 0.21 -9.33
C ALA A 95 16.34 1.34 -8.31
N VAL A 96 15.29 1.90 -7.70
CA VAL A 96 15.44 2.90 -6.62
C VAL A 96 15.94 2.23 -5.34
N LEU A 97 15.42 1.05 -4.99
CA LEU A 97 15.87 0.29 -3.82
C LEU A 97 17.35 -0.10 -3.96
N GLU A 98 17.75 -0.55 -5.15
CA GLU A 98 19.16 -0.85 -5.47
C GLU A 98 20.04 0.39 -5.39
N TRP A 99 19.55 1.53 -5.89
CA TRP A 99 20.26 2.81 -5.75
C TRP A 99 20.44 3.18 -4.27
N TRP A 100 19.40 3.09 -3.44
CA TRP A 100 19.48 3.38 -2.01
C TRP A 100 20.51 2.47 -1.34
N LYS A 101 20.47 1.15 -1.59
CA LYS A 101 21.43 0.17 -1.06
C LYS A 101 22.88 0.57 -1.37
N ASN A 102 23.15 1.01 -2.60
CA ASN A 102 24.50 1.38 -3.05
C ASN A 102 24.88 2.85 -2.79
N SER A 103 23.95 3.67 -2.31
CA SER A 103 24.15 5.11 -2.16
C SER A 103 25.14 5.50 -1.06
N ARG A 104 25.41 4.59 -0.11
CA ARG A 104 26.11 4.84 1.18
C ARG A 104 25.36 5.80 2.12
N LEU A 105 24.10 6.13 1.81
CA LEU A 105 23.23 6.89 2.70
C LEU A 105 22.61 5.96 3.75
N PRO A 106 22.35 6.44 4.97
CA PRO A 106 21.59 5.69 5.98
C PRO A 106 20.27 5.14 5.44
N LEU A 107 20.10 3.82 5.45
CA LEU A 107 18.85 3.18 5.06
C LEU A 107 17.83 3.29 6.20
N LYS A 108 16.73 4.00 5.95
CA LYS A 108 15.63 4.18 6.91
C LYS A 108 14.42 3.39 6.42
N TYR A 109 14.04 2.34 7.15
CA TYR A 109 12.88 1.53 6.83
C TYR A 109 12.41 0.73 8.06
N SER A 110 11.09 0.52 8.13
CA SER A 110 10.38 -0.29 9.12
C SER A 110 9.62 -1.45 8.45
N GLU A 111 8.90 -2.25 9.24
CA GLU A 111 8.08 -3.36 8.71
C GLU A 111 7.03 -2.92 7.68
N HIS A 112 6.57 -1.67 7.76
CA HIS A 112 5.64 -1.08 6.79
C HIS A 112 6.16 -1.16 5.34
N THR A 113 7.49 -1.20 5.15
CA THR A 113 8.14 -1.21 3.84
C THR A 113 7.91 -2.50 3.06
N LEU A 114 7.99 -3.67 3.72
CA LEU A 114 7.68 -4.96 3.08
C LEU A 114 6.16 -5.22 3.09
N ASN A 115 5.45 -4.74 4.11
CA ASN A 115 3.99 -4.85 4.19
C ASN A 115 3.33 -4.12 3.01
N VAL A 116 3.76 -2.90 2.66
CA VAL A 116 3.19 -2.14 1.52
C VAL A 116 3.53 -2.76 0.16
N ALA A 117 4.69 -3.42 0.02
CA ALA A 117 5.00 -4.19 -1.18
C ALA A 117 4.00 -5.35 -1.36
N SER A 118 3.58 -5.97 -0.26
CA SER A 118 2.56 -7.03 -0.27
C SER A 118 1.17 -6.47 -0.60
N GLU A 119 0.82 -5.32 -0.03
CA GLU A 119 -0.43 -4.58 -0.29
C GLU A 119 -0.61 -4.21 -1.77
N ASN A 120 0.49 -3.93 -2.48
CA ASN A 120 0.46 -3.40 -3.85
C ASN A 120 0.90 -4.45 -4.89
N GLY A 121 0.96 -5.73 -4.53
CA GLY A 121 1.22 -6.81 -5.49
C GLY A 121 2.68 -6.91 -5.96
N GLN A 122 3.63 -6.30 -5.25
CA GLN A 122 5.00 -6.06 -5.72
C GLN A 122 5.95 -7.24 -5.46
N VAL A 123 5.73 -8.36 -6.14
CA VAL A 123 6.55 -9.58 -6.00
C VAL A 123 8.03 -9.31 -6.30
N ALA A 124 8.36 -8.51 -7.32
CA ALA A 124 9.75 -8.19 -7.65
C ALA A 124 10.47 -7.42 -6.53
N VAL A 125 9.75 -6.56 -5.79
CA VAL A 125 10.29 -5.85 -4.63
C VAL A 125 10.51 -6.81 -3.46
N LEU A 126 9.57 -7.71 -3.20
CA LEU A 126 9.70 -8.73 -2.16
C LEU A 126 10.91 -9.65 -2.42
N GLU A 127 11.08 -10.08 -3.68
CA GLU A 127 12.23 -10.87 -4.11
C GLU A 127 13.55 -10.09 -3.99
N TRP A 128 13.56 -8.80 -4.35
CA TRP A 128 14.73 -7.96 -4.15
C TRP A 128 15.09 -7.84 -2.66
N TRP A 129 14.11 -7.57 -1.78
CA TRP A 129 14.33 -7.47 -0.33
C TRP A 129 14.93 -8.77 0.21
N LYS A 130 14.36 -9.92 -0.15
CA LYS A 130 14.86 -11.25 0.23
C LYS A 130 16.33 -11.47 -0.14
N ASN A 131 16.75 -11.00 -1.31
CA ASN A 131 18.11 -11.16 -1.83
C ASN A 131 19.04 -9.97 -1.50
N SER A 132 18.55 -8.94 -0.80
CA SER A 132 19.28 -7.69 -0.58
C SER A 132 20.37 -7.77 0.51
N GLU A 133 20.41 -8.85 1.29
CA GLU A 133 21.23 -8.99 2.52
C GLU A 133 20.86 -8.01 3.64
N LEU A 134 19.78 -7.23 3.46
CA LEU A 134 19.25 -6.33 4.49
C LEU A 134 18.33 -7.09 5.46
N PRO A 135 18.25 -6.68 6.74
CA PRO A 135 17.28 -7.22 7.68
C PRO A 135 15.84 -7.17 7.15
N LEU A 136 15.22 -8.34 7.02
CA LEU A 136 13.81 -8.45 6.62
C LEU A 136 12.91 -8.09 7.79
N LYS A 137 12.22 -6.94 7.68
CA LYS A 137 11.26 -6.47 8.67
C LYS A 137 9.86 -6.60 8.09
N TYR A 138 9.05 -7.49 8.65
CA TYR A 138 7.65 -7.69 8.26
C TYR A 138 6.86 -8.30 9.43
N SER A 139 5.55 -8.02 9.42
CA SER A 139 4.58 -8.51 10.39
C SER A 139 3.43 -9.21 9.68
N GLN A 140 2.43 -9.68 10.43
CA GLN A 140 1.24 -10.33 9.89
C GLN A 140 0.49 -9.48 8.86
N TRP A 141 0.67 -8.16 8.92
CA TRP A 141 0.13 -7.21 7.96
C TRP A 141 0.56 -7.48 6.52
N ALA A 142 1.70 -8.11 6.25
CA ALA A 142 2.09 -8.48 4.88
C ALA A 142 1.04 -9.39 4.22
N LEU A 143 0.61 -10.46 4.91
CA LEU A 143 -0.39 -11.40 4.38
C LEU A 143 -1.81 -10.82 4.44
N TYR A 144 -2.09 -9.96 5.43
CA TYR A 144 -3.39 -9.29 5.55
C TYR A 144 -3.61 -8.33 4.39
N LEU A 145 -2.61 -7.49 4.10
CA LEU A 145 -2.69 -6.50 3.03
C LEU A 145 -2.63 -7.16 1.65
N ALA A 146 -1.86 -8.24 1.47
CA ALA A 146 -1.95 -9.04 0.24
C ALA A 146 -3.35 -9.61 0.03
N SER A 147 -4.01 -10.06 1.11
CA SER A 147 -5.38 -10.57 1.05
C SER A 147 -6.40 -9.45 0.79
N ALA A 148 -6.20 -8.29 1.40
CA ALA A 148 -7.02 -7.09 1.19
C ALA A 148 -6.87 -6.49 -0.22
N GLY A 149 -5.70 -6.63 -0.86
CA GLY A 149 -5.44 -6.16 -2.22
C GLY A 149 -5.76 -7.18 -3.31
N GLY A 150 -6.21 -8.40 -2.96
CA GLY A 150 -6.53 -9.43 -3.94
C GLY A 150 -5.31 -10.10 -4.59
N HIS A 151 -4.13 -10.00 -3.98
CA HIS A 151 -2.85 -10.34 -4.61
C HIS A 151 -2.40 -11.78 -4.35
N ILE A 152 -3.01 -12.73 -5.09
CA ILE A 152 -2.65 -14.16 -5.02
C ILE A 152 -1.17 -14.42 -5.34
N ASN A 153 -0.61 -13.70 -6.32
CA ASN A 153 0.81 -13.81 -6.68
C ASN A 153 1.75 -13.50 -5.50
N VAL A 154 1.38 -12.53 -4.65
CA VAL A 154 2.14 -12.20 -3.44
C VAL A 154 1.96 -13.28 -2.37
N LEU A 155 0.74 -13.79 -2.18
CA LEU A 155 0.47 -14.89 -1.24
C LEU A 155 1.25 -16.15 -1.63
N GLU A 156 1.29 -16.48 -2.91
CA GLU A 156 2.07 -17.58 -3.46
C GLU A 156 3.58 -17.35 -3.30
N TRP A 157 4.05 -16.12 -3.49
CA TRP A 157 5.45 -15.78 -3.22
C TRP A 157 5.78 -15.99 -1.74
N TRP A 158 4.97 -15.49 -0.81
CA TRP A 158 5.18 -15.68 0.62
C TRP A 158 5.24 -17.16 0.98
N LYS A 159 4.28 -17.96 0.50
CA LYS A 159 4.22 -19.40 0.72
C LYS A 159 5.49 -20.13 0.26
N ASN A 160 6.08 -19.72 -0.87
CA ASN A 160 7.27 -20.34 -1.44
C ASN A 160 8.59 -19.65 -1.06
N SER A 161 8.55 -18.55 -0.31
CA SER A 161 9.72 -17.74 0.00
C SER A 161 10.70 -18.42 0.96
N GLY A 162 10.23 -19.38 1.75
CA GLY A 162 10.98 -19.95 2.88
C GLY A 162 11.02 -19.05 4.12
N LEU A 163 10.31 -17.90 4.10
CA LEU A 163 10.13 -17.01 5.25
C LEU A 163 9.02 -17.52 6.17
N GLU A 164 9.08 -17.10 7.44
CA GLU A 164 8.02 -17.41 8.41
C GLU A 164 6.70 -16.76 7.98
N LEU A 165 5.64 -17.57 7.86
CA LEU A 165 4.30 -17.08 7.56
C LEU A 165 3.60 -16.61 8.85
N LYS A 166 3.56 -15.29 9.05
CA LYS A 166 2.89 -14.67 10.20
C LYS A 166 1.46 -14.33 9.83
N TYR A 167 0.46 -15.05 10.34
CA TYR A 167 -0.95 -14.71 10.16
C TYR A 167 -1.85 -15.36 11.22
N ASN A 168 -3.05 -14.81 11.39
CA ASN A 168 -4.16 -15.41 12.13
C ASN A 168 -5.42 -15.45 11.23
N GLY A 169 -6.60 -15.60 11.82
CA GLY A 169 -7.84 -15.67 11.03
C GLY A 169 -8.28 -14.39 10.33
N ASP A 170 -7.59 -13.28 10.55
CA ASP A 170 -7.90 -11.99 9.92
C ASP A 170 -7.62 -12.00 8.41
N VAL A 171 -6.83 -12.95 7.88
CA VAL A 171 -6.56 -13.06 6.42
C VAL A 171 -7.83 -13.27 5.60
N LEU A 172 -8.75 -14.10 6.09
CA LEU A 172 -10.04 -14.36 5.45
C LEU A 172 -11.02 -13.19 5.67
N TYR A 173 -10.89 -12.50 6.80
CA TYR A 173 -11.61 -11.24 7.04
C TYR A 173 -11.24 -10.17 6.02
N TRP A 174 -9.96 -9.92 5.80
CA TRP A 174 -9.51 -8.90 4.85
C TRP A 174 -9.94 -9.22 3.42
N ALA A 175 -9.81 -10.48 2.98
CA ALA A 175 -10.29 -10.90 1.67
C ALA A 175 -11.81 -10.75 1.53
N SER A 176 -12.58 -11.10 2.57
CA SER A 176 -14.04 -10.99 2.54
C SER A 176 -14.52 -9.55 2.56
N ARG A 177 -13.89 -8.69 3.36
CA ARG A 177 -14.18 -7.26 3.49
C ARG A 177 -14.02 -6.51 2.17
N PHE A 178 -13.08 -6.93 1.33
CA PHE A 178 -12.79 -6.29 0.03
C PHE A 178 -13.32 -7.09 -1.18
N GLY A 179 -14.09 -8.16 -0.96
CA GLY A 179 -14.77 -8.87 -2.04
C GLY A 179 -13.88 -9.85 -2.84
N HIS A 180 -12.72 -10.25 -2.31
CA HIS A 180 -11.72 -11.03 -3.05
C HIS A 180 -11.92 -12.55 -2.91
N ILE A 181 -12.92 -13.07 -3.64
CA ILE A 181 -13.26 -14.51 -3.66
C ILE A 181 -12.09 -15.39 -4.12
N ASN A 182 -11.33 -14.91 -5.10
CA ASN A 182 -10.14 -15.59 -5.61
C ASN A 182 -9.09 -15.81 -4.49
N VAL A 183 -8.94 -14.85 -3.58
CA VAL A 183 -8.06 -14.98 -2.41
C VAL A 183 -8.64 -15.94 -1.37
N LEU A 184 -9.95 -15.90 -1.13
CA LEU A 184 -10.62 -16.86 -0.24
C LEU A 184 -10.41 -18.31 -0.73
N GLU A 185 -10.59 -18.53 -2.03
CA GLU A 185 -10.36 -19.82 -2.68
C GLU A 185 -8.88 -20.24 -2.62
N TRP A 186 -7.96 -19.29 -2.81
CA TRP A 186 -6.52 -19.58 -2.66
C TRP A 186 -6.19 -20.01 -1.23
N TRP A 187 -6.67 -19.28 -0.21
CA TRP A 187 -6.45 -19.64 1.18
C TRP A 187 -6.98 -21.05 1.46
N LYS A 188 -8.22 -21.33 1.04
CA LYS A 188 -8.86 -22.64 1.19
C LYS A 188 -8.02 -23.78 0.61
N ASN A 189 -7.41 -23.57 -0.57
CA ASN A 189 -6.64 -24.59 -1.28
C ASN A 189 -5.13 -24.54 -1.02
N SER A 190 -4.65 -23.58 -0.22
CA SER A 190 -3.21 -23.35 -0.02
C SER A 190 -2.52 -24.47 0.76
N GLY A 191 -3.27 -25.29 1.50
CA GLY A 191 -2.73 -26.26 2.46
C GLY A 191 -2.28 -25.63 3.79
N LEU A 192 -2.45 -24.31 3.96
CA LEU A 192 -2.13 -23.60 5.18
C LEU A 192 -3.26 -23.75 6.23
N PRO A 193 -2.93 -23.75 7.55
CA PRO A 193 -3.94 -23.76 8.60
C PRO A 193 -4.97 -22.62 8.47
N LEU A 194 -6.22 -22.97 8.16
CA LEU A 194 -7.31 -22.00 8.09
C LEU A 194 -7.84 -21.68 9.48
N LYS A 195 -7.78 -20.40 9.84
CA LYS A 195 -8.44 -19.84 11.03
C LYS A 195 -9.36 -18.73 10.55
N TYR A 196 -10.54 -18.59 11.15
CA TYR A 196 -11.46 -17.47 10.90
C TYR A 196 -12.48 -17.35 12.04
N THR A 197 -12.93 -16.12 12.26
CA THR A 197 -13.97 -15.73 13.21
C THR A 197 -15.25 -15.35 12.46
N ILE A 198 -16.30 -14.97 13.19
CA ILE A 198 -17.54 -14.42 12.61
C ILE A 198 -17.27 -13.19 11.72
N ASP A 199 -16.18 -12.46 11.96
CA ASP A 199 -15.83 -11.24 11.22
C ASP A 199 -15.63 -11.51 9.73
N ALA A 200 -15.19 -12.71 9.35
CA ALA A 200 -14.95 -13.02 7.95
C ALA A 200 -16.23 -12.93 7.12
N MET A 201 -17.34 -13.50 7.60
CA MET A 201 -18.62 -13.43 6.91
C MET A 201 -19.35 -12.10 7.17
N ASN A 202 -19.32 -11.60 8.41
CA ASN A 202 -20.02 -10.37 8.80
C ASN A 202 -19.55 -9.16 7.98
N TRP A 203 -18.26 -9.04 7.67
CA TRP A 203 -17.78 -7.90 6.90
C TRP A 203 -18.01 -8.01 5.39
N GLY A 204 -18.05 -9.23 4.84
CA GLY A 204 -18.57 -9.43 3.48
C GLY A 204 -20.02 -8.94 3.38
N SER A 205 -20.81 -9.18 4.43
CA SER A 205 -22.18 -8.71 4.56
C SER A 205 -22.30 -7.19 4.70
N SER A 206 -21.55 -6.57 5.62
CA SER A 206 -21.58 -5.12 5.83
C SER A 206 -21.12 -4.31 4.61
N ASN A 207 -20.28 -4.89 3.74
CA ASN A 207 -19.79 -4.23 2.51
C ASN A 207 -20.55 -4.64 1.23
N GLY A 208 -21.59 -5.47 1.34
CA GLY A 208 -22.42 -5.86 0.18
C GLY A 208 -21.76 -6.77 -0.81
N HIS A 209 -20.77 -7.52 -0.37
CA HIS A 209 -20.12 -8.53 -1.18
C HIS A 209 -20.95 -9.82 -1.18
N VAL A 210 -22.11 -9.79 -1.83
CA VAL A 210 -23.03 -10.94 -1.96
C VAL A 210 -22.31 -12.16 -2.53
N ALA A 211 -21.41 -11.97 -3.50
CA ALA A 211 -20.63 -13.07 -4.07
C ALA A 211 -19.66 -13.71 -3.06
N VAL A 212 -19.15 -12.95 -2.08
CA VAL A 212 -18.38 -13.51 -0.95
C VAL A 212 -19.28 -14.32 -0.02
N LEU A 213 -20.50 -13.86 0.27
CA LEU A 213 -21.45 -14.62 1.08
C LEU A 213 -21.84 -15.94 0.41
N GLU A 214 -22.09 -15.90 -0.90
CA GLU A 214 -22.36 -17.09 -1.71
C GLU A 214 -21.16 -18.04 -1.72
N TRP A 215 -19.94 -17.50 -1.82
CA TRP A 215 -18.73 -18.32 -1.68
C TRP A 215 -18.65 -18.97 -0.30
N TRP A 216 -18.90 -18.23 0.79
CA TRP A 216 -18.89 -18.79 2.15
C TRP A 216 -19.89 -19.94 2.27
N LYS A 217 -21.14 -19.74 1.83
CA LYS A 217 -22.20 -20.75 1.83
C LYS A 217 -21.81 -22.02 1.08
N ASN A 218 -21.13 -21.89 -0.06
CA ASN A 218 -20.74 -23.02 -0.92
C ASN A 218 -19.32 -23.55 -0.63
N SER A 219 -18.58 -22.92 0.27
CA SER A 219 -17.16 -23.24 0.52
C SER A 219 -16.97 -24.60 1.19
N GLY A 220 -17.99 -25.14 1.86
CA GLY A 220 -17.89 -26.31 2.72
C GLY A 220 -17.20 -26.03 4.07
N LEU A 221 -16.87 -24.77 4.36
CA LEU A 221 -16.36 -24.33 5.65
C LEU A 221 -17.53 -24.17 6.64
N HIS A 222 -17.25 -24.38 7.93
CA HIS A 222 -18.25 -24.12 8.98
C HIS A 222 -18.59 -22.63 9.02
N LEU A 223 -19.84 -22.29 8.75
CA LEU A 223 -20.27 -20.89 8.71
C LEU A 223 -20.25 -20.30 10.12
N LYS A 224 -19.60 -19.15 10.25
CA LYS A 224 -19.56 -18.35 11.47
C LYS A 224 -20.05 -16.95 11.12
N TYR A 225 -21.17 -16.55 11.71
CA TYR A 225 -21.75 -15.22 11.56
C TYR A 225 -22.46 -14.83 12.85
N ASP A 226 -22.73 -13.54 12.99
CA ASP A 226 -23.58 -13.01 14.05
C ASP A 226 -25.05 -13.12 13.60
N GLU A 227 -25.92 -13.69 14.44
CA GLU A 227 -27.36 -13.79 14.19
C GLU A 227 -28.02 -12.42 13.97
N ASN A 228 -27.43 -11.35 14.52
CA ASN A 228 -27.89 -9.98 14.35
C ASN A 228 -27.33 -9.31 13.09
N VAL A 229 -26.64 -10.02 12.19
CA VAL A 229 -26.02 -9.45 10.97
C VAL A 229 -27.01 -8.66 10.12
N ILE A 230 -28.30 -9.05 10.10
CA ILE A 230 -29.37 -8.32 9.40
C ILE A 230 -29.59 -6.88 9.89
N LYS A 231 -29.16 -6.55 11.11
CA LYS A 231 -29.35 -5.20 11.69
C LYS A 231 -28.33 -4.19 11.19
N TYR A 232 -27.21 -4.66 10.63
CA TYR A 232 -26.09 -3.80 10.23
C TYR A 232 -25.48 -4.16 8.88
N CYS A 233 -25.99 -5.19 8.18
CA CYS A 233 -25.60 -5.47 6.82
C CYS A 233 -26.10 -4.38 5.87
N CYS A 234 -25.46 -4.29 4.70
CA CYS A 234 -26.00 -3.45 3.63
C CYS A 234 -27.28 -4.07 3.02
N ILE A 235 -28.01 -3.28 2.24
CA ILE A 235 -29.28 -3.70 1.64
C ILE A 235 -29.10 -4.86 0.66
N GLU A 236 -28.00 -4.88 -0.10
CA GLU A 236 -27.69 -5.95 -1.05
C GLU A 236 -27.44 -7.29 -0.34
N ALA A 237 -26.78 -7.25 0.81
CA ALA A 237 -26.54 -8.44 1.63
C ALA A 237 -27.82 -8.87 2.37
N LEU A 238 -28.67 -7.93 2.79
CA LEU A 238 -29.94 -8.24 3.47
C LEU A 238 -30.82 -9.17 2.63
N GLU A 239 -31.02 -8.84 1.35
CA GLU A 239 -31.79 -9.70 0.44
C GLU A 239 -31.18 -11.10 0.31
N TRP A 240 -29.86 -11.19 0.28
CA TRP A 240 -29.18 -12.48 0.24
C TRP A 240 -29.42 -13.27 1.54
N TRP A 241 -29.32 -12.63 2.70
CA TRP A 241 -29.56 -13.27 4.00
C TRP A 241 -30.99 -13.81 4.12
N GLU A 242 -32.00 -13.04 3.72
CA GLU A 242 -33.40 -13.47 3.73
C GLU A 242 -33.65 -14.70 2.83
N LYS A 243 -32.95 -14.77 1.69
CA LYS A 243 -33.06 -15.88 0.73
C LYS A 243 -32.12 -17.04 1.04
N SER A 244 -31.14 -16.85 1.93
CA SER A 244 -30.05 -17.81 2.16
C SER A 244 -30.49 -19.07 2.90
N GLY A 245 -31.55 -18.97 3.71
CA GLY A 245 -31.99 -20.01 4.65
C GLY A 245 -31.17 -20.10 5.93
N LEU A 246 -30.20 -19.20 6.16
CA LEU A 246 -29.27 -19.26 7.30
C LEU A 246 -29.81 -18.60 8.59
N LEU A 247 -30.89 -17.83 8.51
CA LEU A 247 -31.48 -17.12 9.65
C LEU A 247 -32.74 -17.80 10.21
N LEU A 248 -33.08 -18.98 9.67
CA LEU A 248 -34.30 -19.72 9.98
C LEU A 248 -33.95 -21.09 10.58
N GLU A 249 -33.22 -21.11 11.69
CA GLU A 249 -33.20 -22.21 12.69
C GLU A 249 -33.05 -21.64 14.10
#